data_AF-A0A7X8PPP6-F1
#
_entry.id   AF-A0A7X8PPP6-F1
#
_cell.length_a   1.000
_cell.length_b   1.000
_cell.length_c   1.000
_cell.angle_alpha   90.00
_cell.angle_beta   90.00
_cell.angle_gamma   90.00
#
_symmetry.space_group_name_H-M   'P 1'
#
loop_
_entity.id
_entity.type
_entity.pdbx_description
1 polymer ?
#
loop_
_entity_poly.entity_id
_entity_poly.type
_entity_poly.pdbx_seq_one_letter_code
_entity_poly.pdbx_strand_id
1 'polypeptide(L)'
;MGKPFITREGFEQLHKELDYLWEVKRPEITQKVSWAASLGDRSENADYHYNKRLLGQIDRRIRYLRHCLNDLQVIGFNKQQEGRVFFGAYVEIESDEDESLLQIRIVGSDEIFGRSNCISVDAPMARALLGKSVDDCAEVVTPKGKKLWYVNKITYEKPEWFIEQDIVENSLASDEEGDVEVEQMSDDEQKRIEQEYLKTLVHN
;
A
#
# COMPACT_ATOMS: atom_id res chain seq x y z
N MET A 1 -24.53 2.96 2.59
CA MET A 1 -23.29 2.20 2.30
C MET A 1 -23.03 1.32 3.51
N GLY A 2 -22.77 0.02 3.33
CA GLY A 2 -22.47 -0.87 4.46
C GLY A 2 -21.18 -0.46 5.16
N LYS A 3 -20.97 -0.88 6.41
CA LYS A 3 -19.70 -0.64 7.10
C LYS A 3 -18.56 -1.34 6.34
N PRO A 4 -17.42 -0.68 6.12
CA PRO A 4 -16.28 -1.31 5.48
C PRO A 4 -15.74 -2.44 6.36
N PHE A 5 -15.31 -3.53 5.71
CA PHE A 5 -14.79 -4.72 6.38
C PHE A 5 -13.27 -4.76 6.28
N ILE A 6 -12.63 -5.26 7.33
CA ILE A 6 -11.18 -5.42 7.39
C ILE A 6 -10.80 -6.75 8.05
N THR A 7 -9.70 -7.36 7.62
CA THR A 7 -9.12 -8.48 8.33
C THR A 7 -8.50 -8.01 9.65
N ARG A 8 -8.36 -8.93 10.61
CA ARG A 8 -7.68 -8.62 11.88
C ARG A 8 -6.24 -8.18 11.66
N GLU A 9 -5.52 -8.86 10.77
CA GLU A 9 -4.14 -8.53 10.42
C GLU A 9 -4.04 -7.14 9.81
N GLY A 10 -4.93 -6.82 8.87
CA GLY A 10 -4.99 -5.49 8.23
C GLY A 10 -5.28 -4.39 9.24
N PHE A 11 -6.21 -4.60 10.17
CA PHE A 11 -6.51 -3.64 11.23
C PHE A 11 -5.28 -3.35 12.11
N GLU A 12 -4.55 -4.38 12.52
CA GLU A 12 -3.32 -4.24 13.30
C GLU A 12 -2.22 -3.53 12.50
N GLN A 13 -2.12 -3.77 11.19
CA GLN A 13 -1.18 -3.07 10.30
C GLN A 13 -1.51 -1.58 10.17
N LEU A 14 -2.78 -1.23 9.96
CA LEU A 14 -3.21 0.17 9.87
C LEU A 14 -3.02 0.92 11.20
N HIS A 15 -3.24 0.25 12.33
CA HIS A 15 -2.97 0.83 13.64
C HIS A 15 -1.48 1.10 13.83
N LYS A 16 -0.61 0.13 13.51
CA LYS A 16 0.85 0.32 13.55
C LYS A 16 1.32 1.43 12.62
N GLU A 17 0.74 1.52 11.42
CA GLU A 17 1.02 2.61 10.48
C GLU A 17 0.64 3.97 11.09
N LEU A 18 -0.55 4.07 11.69
CA LEU A 18 -1.00 5.29 12.35
C LEU A 18 -0.05 5.70 13.49
N ASP A 19 0.33 4.76 14.34
CA ASP A 19 1.25 5.01 15.46
C ASP A 19 2.61 5.48 14.95
N TYR A 20 3.17 4.79 13.95
CA TYR A 20 4.44 5.17 13.33
C TYR A 20 4.39 6.57 12.69
N LEU A 21 3.32 6.88 11.97
CA LEU A 21 3.13 8.20 11.36
C LEU A 21 3.02 9.30 12.40
N TRP A 22 2.31 9.04 13.50
CA TRP A 22 2.06 10.02 14.56
C TRP A 22 3.25 10.25 15.47
N GLU A 23 3.90 9.17 15.93
CA GLU A 23 4.94 9.21 16.97
C GLU A 23 6.35 9.40 16.40
N VAL A 24 6.60 8.91 15.17
CA VAL A 24 7.95 8.89 14.58
C VAL A 24 8.03 9.86 13.41
N LYS A 25 7.28 9.60 12.33
CA LYS A 25 7.46 10.32 11.06
C LYS A 25 7.03 11.78 11.13
N ARG A 26 5.86 12.08 11.71
CA ARG A 26 5.37 13.46 11.80
C ARG A 26 6.31 14.37 12.60
N PRO A 27 6.80 13.98 13.80
CA PRO A 27 7.82 14.76 14.51
C PRO A 27 9.12 14.92 13.72
N GLU A 28 9.63 13.86 13.09
CA GLU A 28 10.84 13.88 12.27
C GLU A 28 10.74 14.91 11.14
N ILE A 29 9.67 14.86 10.34
CA ILE A 29 9.47 15.79 9.22
C ILE A 29 9.22 17.21 9.72
N THR A 30 8.53 17.39 10.84
CA THR A 30 8.33 18.72 11.45
C THR A 30 9.66 19.37 11.83
N GLN A 31 10.59 18.59 12.39
CA GLN A 31 11.94 19.08 12.70
C GLN A 31 12.70 19.45 11.42
N LYS A 32 12.63 18.63 10.36
CA LYS A 32 13.24 18.95 9.06
C LYS A 32 12.67 20.22 8.44
N VAL A 33 11.35 20.42 8.47
CA VAL A 33 10.71 21.65 8.00
C VAL A 33 11.21 22.86 8.80
N SER A 34 11.28 22.73 10.13
CA SER A 34 11.76 23.82 11.00
C SER A 34 13.23 24.16 10.74
N TRP A 35 14.07 23.16 10.53
CA TRP A 35 15.48 23.35 10.21
C TRP A 35 15.65 23.99 8.83
N ALA A 36 14.99 23.48 7.80
CA ALA A 36 15.00 24.08 6.46
C ALA A 36 14.51 25.54 6.50
N ALA A 37 13.47 25.84 7.29
CA ALA A 37 12.97 27.19 7.49
C ALA A 37 13.94 28.14 8.23
N SER A 38 15.00 27.62 8.86
CA SER A 38 16.05 28.38 9.54
C SER A 38 17.27 28.67 8.67
N LEU A 39 17.43 27.94 7.56
CA LEU A 39 18.63 27.99 6.70
C LEU A 39 18.61 29.13 5.66
N GLY A 40 17.54 29.93 5.58
CA GLY A 40 17.48 31.06 4.65
C GLY A 40 16.06 31.45 4.25
N ASP A 41 15.94 32.05 3.06
CA ASP A 41 14.64 32.40 2.50
C ASP A 41 13.84 31.13 2.17
N ARG A 42 12.59 31.10 2.64
CA ARG A 42 11.65 30.00 2.46
C ARG A 42 11.12 29.91 1.04
N SER A 43 11.20 31.00 0.28
CA SER A 43 10.66 31.05 -1.08
C SER A 43 11.49 30.19 -2.05
N GLU A 44 12.81 30.17 -1.89
CA GLU A 44 13.77 29.46 -2.76
C GLU A 44 14.24 28.10 -2.20
N ASN A 45 13.97 27.81 -0.92
CA ASN A 45 14.45 26.58 -0.28
C ASN A 45 13.64 25.35 -0.72
N ALA A 46 14.23 24.54 -1.61
CA ALA A 46 13.64 23.30 -2.11
C ALA A 46 13.33 22.27 -1.01
N ASP A 47 14.23 22.10 -0.02
CA ASP A 47 14.03 21.18 1.11
C ASP A 47 12.83 21.58 1.97
N TYR A 48 12.62 22.89 2.17
CA TYR A 48 11.46 23.38 2.89
C TYR A 48 10.16 23.04 2.16
N HIS A 49 10.08 23.28 0.84
CA HIS A 49 8.89 22.95 0.06
C HIS A 49 8.61 21.45 0.02
N TYR A 50 9.64 20.63 -0.20
CA TYR A 50 9.51 19.18 -0.20
C TYR A 50 9.01 18.65 1.15
N ASN A 51 9.70 18.98 2.24
CA ASN A 51 9.33 18.49 3.58
C ASN A 51 7.95 19.02 4.02
N LYS A 52 7.56 20.23 3.58
CA LYS A 52 6.22 20.78 3.83
C LYS A 52 5.14 20.02 3.05
N ARG A 53 5.37 19.66 1.79
CA ARG A 53 4.46 18.80 1.00
C ARG A 53 4.31 17.44 1.66
N LEU A 54 5.43 16.82 2.06
CA LEU A 54 5.46 15.54 2.75
C LEU A 54 4.71 15.57 4.08
N LEU A 55 4.91 16.61 4.90
CA LEU A 55 4.16 16.80 6.14
C LEU A 55 2.65 16.86 5.89
N GLY A 56 2.22 17.57 4.84
CA GLY A 56 0.82 17.63 4.43
C GLY A 56 0.27 16.30 3.91
N GLN A 57 1.09 15.46 3.28
CA GLN A 57 0.71 14.08 2.91
C GLN A 57 0.53 13.21 4.17
N ILE A 58 1.47 13.27 5.11
CA ILE A 58 1.42 12.55 6.39
C ILE A 58 0.16 12.94 7.19
N ASP A 59 -0.12 14.24 7.35
CA ASP A 59 -1.29 14.72 8.09
C ASP A 59 -2.61 14.28 7.43
N ARG A 60 -2.67 14.25 6.09
CA ARG A 60 -3.82 13.71 5.36
C ARG A 60 -3.99 12.21 5.62
N ARG A 61 -2.90 11.45 5.58
CA ARG A 61 -2.91 10.00 5.84
C ARG A 61 -3.36 9.70 7.27
N ILE A 62 -2.83 10.41 8.26
CA ILE A 62 -3.24 10.26 9.68
C ILE A 62 -4.74 10.54 9.85
N ARG A 63 -5.25 11.61 9.25
CA ARG A 63 -6.69 11.95 9.33
C ARG A 63 -7.55 10.85 8.71
N TYR A 64 -7.14 10.33 7.55
CA TYR A 64 -7.81 9.21 6.89
C TYR A 64 -7.82 7.97 7.78
N LEU A 65 -6.67 7.53 8.29
CA LEU A 65 -6.54 6.34 9.12
C LEU A 65 -7.38 6.44 10.40
N ARG A 66 -7.36 7.59 11.08
CA ARG A 66 -8.19 7.82 12.28
C ARG A 66 -9.69 7.72 11.98
N HIS A 67 -10.14 8.25 10.85
CA HIS A 67 -11.54 8.14 10.47
C HIS A 67 -11.90 6.69 10.12
N CYS A 68 -11.08 6.06 9.27
CA CYS A 68 -11.28 4.70 8.82
C CYS A 68 -11.32 3.70 9.99
N LEU A 69 -10.33 3.74 10.89
CA LEU A 69 -10.26 2.83 12.04
C LEU A 69 -11.47 2.92 12.99
N ASN A 70 -12.16 4.05 13.05
CA ASN A 70 -13.37 4.19 13.86
C ASN A 70 -14.61 3.51 13.23
N ASP A 71 -14.65 3.43 11.89
CA ASP A 71 -15.82 2.95 11.15
C ASP A 71 -15.66 1.49 10.66
N LEU A 72 -14.43 0.99 10.63
CA LEU A 72 -14.11 -0.37 10.17
C LEU A 72 -14.67 -1.45 11.10
N GLN A 73 -15.22 -2.50 10.50
CA GLN A 73 -15.63 -3.71 11.19
C GLN A 73 -14.63 -4.83 10.92
N VAL A 74 -13.98 -5.31 11.99
CA VAL A 74 -13.05 -6.45 11.90
C VAL A 74 -13.84 -7.74 11.68
N ILE A 75 -13.53 -8.45 10.59
CA ILE A 75 -14.06 -9.79 10.31
C ILE A 75 -12.92 -10.80 10.46
N GLY A 76 -13.15 -11.79 11.32
CA GLY A 76 -12.27 -12.95 11.47
C GLY A 76 -12.72 -14.14 10.62
N PHE A 77 -11.80 -15.06 10.37
CA PHE A 77 -12.08 -16.33 9.73
C PHE A 77 -13.11 -17.15 10.52
N ASN A 78 -14.07 -17.76 9.81
CA ASN A 78 -14.99 -18.75 10.36
C ASN A 78 -14.79 -20.10 9.65
N LYS A 79 -14.64 -21.18 10.41
CA LYS A 79 -14.49 -22.55 9.89
C LYS A 79 -15.62 -22.99 8.95
N GLN A 80 -16.82 -22.41 9.08
CA GLN A 80 -17.93 -22.70 8.17
C GLN A 80 -17.70 -22.20 6.73
N GLN A 81 -16.72 -21.33 6.51
CA GLN A 81 -16.33 -20.78 5.20
C GLN A 81 -15.27 -21.65 4.50
N GLU A 82 -14.78 -22.68 5.16
CA GLU A 82 -13.75 -23.57 4.64
C GLU A 82 -14.22 -24.27 3.35
N GLY A 83 -13.36 -24.30 2.35
CA GLY A 83 -13.65 -24.86 1.01
C GLY A 83 -14.37 -23.91 0.05
N ARG A 84 -14.73 -22.68 0.47
CA ARG A 84 -15.29 -21.65 -0.41
C ARG A 84 -14.49 -20.36 -0.33
N VAL A 85 -14.53 -19.59 -1.40
CA VAL A 85 -13.90 -18.26 -1.45
C VAL A 85 -14.78 -17.25 -0.73
N PHE A 86 -14.28 -16.74 0.40
CA PHE A 86 -14.88 -15.62 1.13
C PHE A 86 -13.80 -14.58 1.50
N PHE A 87 -14.21 -13.60 2.30
CA PHE A 87 -13.32 -12.57 2.83
C PHE A 87 -12.14 -13.18 3.60
N GLY A 88 -10.92 -12.73 3.31
CA GLY A 88 -9.69 -13.22 3.92
C GLY A 88 -9.11 -14.48 3.27
N ALA A 89 -9.75 -15.05 2.25
CA ALA A 89 -9.26 -16.24 1.55
C ALA A 89 -8.06 -15.91 0.65
N TYR A 90 -7.07 -16.81 0.66
CA TYR A 90 -6.01 -16.91 -0.33
C TYR A 90 -6.47 -17.87 -1.43
N VAL A 91 -6.43 -17.39 -2.67
CA VAL A 91 -6.94 -18.12 -3.83
C VAL A 91 -5.88 -18.14 -4.92
N GLU A 92 -5.64 -19.32 -5.47
CA GLU A 92 -4.90 -19.50 -6.72
C GLU A 92 -5.92 -19.73 -7.83
N ILE A 93 -5.89 -18.86 -8.84
CA ILE A 93 -6.77 -18.93 -10.00
C ILE A 93 -5.96 -19.08 -11.28
N GLU A 94 -6.55 -19.75 -12.26
CA GLU A 94 -5.95 -20.01 -13.56
C GLU A 94 -6.82 -19.44 -14.68
N SER A 95 -6.18 -18.80 -15.66
CA SER A 95 -6.85 -18.25 -16.84
C SER A 95 -7.08 -19.33 -17.90
N ASP A 96 -8.30 -19.40 -18.44
CA ASP A 96 -8.67 -20.32 -19.54
C ASP A 96 -7.94 -20.02 -20.87
N GLU A 97 -7.51 -18.77 -21.08
CA GLU A 97 -6.92 -18.34 -22.36
C GLU A 97 -5.43 -18.67 -22.50
N ASP A 98 -4.68 -18.57 -21.40
CA ASP A 98 -3.22 -18.57 -21.38
C ASP A 98 -2.62 -19.44 -20.26
N GLU A 99 -3.44 -20.21 -19.54
CA GLU A 99 -3.03 -21.09 -18.43
C GLU A 99 -2.21 -20.34 -17.35
N SER A 100 -2.37 -19.02 -17.27
CA SER A 100 -1.62 -18.19 -16.34
C SER A 100 -2.18 -18.31 -14.92
N LEU A 101 -1.27 -18.58 -13.97
CA LEU A 101 -1.60 -18.66 -12.55
C LEU A 101 -1.52 -17.29 -11.90
N LEU A 102 -2.61 -16.87 -11.27
CA LEU A 102 -2.68 -15.66 -10.46
C LEU A 102 -2.99 -16.03 -9.01
N GLN A 103 -2.21 -15.46 -8.10
CA GLN A 103 -2.38 -15.67 -6.66
C GLN A 103 -2.88 -14.39 -6.02
N ILE A 104 -4.04 -14.49 -5.38
CA ILE A 104 -4.74 -13.33 -4.84
C ILE A 104 -5.23 -13.59 -3.42
N ARG A 105 -5.27 -12.53 -2.63
CA ARG A 105 -5.93 -12.50 -1.32
C ARG A 105 -7.10 -11.52 -1.37
N ILE A 106 -8.28 -11.97 -0.95
CA ILE A 106 -9.46 -11.09 -0.89
C ILE A 106 -9.46 -10.37 0.47
N VAL A 107 -9.35 -9.05 0.43
CA VAL A 107 -9.25 -8.19 1.63
C VAL A 107 -10.16 -6.96 1.51
N GLY A 108 -10.20 -6.14 2.55
CA GLY A 108 -10.89 -4.85 2.51
C GLY A 108 -10.18 -3.86 1.58
N SER A 109 -10.91 -2.85 1.10
CA SER A 109 -10.34 -1.73 0.32
C SER A 109 -9.15 -1.07 1.00
N ASP A 110 -9.21 -0.98 2.33
CA ASP A 110 -8.22 -0.34 3.18
C ASP A 110 -6.98 -1.21 3.46
N GLU A 111 -6.87 -2.42 2.90
CA GLU A 111 -5.73 -3.32 3.14
C GLU A 111 -4.80 -3.47 1.93
N ILE A 112 -5.15 -2.85 0.81
CA ILE A 112 -4.53 -3.12 -0.50
C ILE A 112 -3.22 -2.34 -0.69
N PHE A 113 -2.83 -1.46 0.25
CA PHE A 113 -1.74 -0.48 0.09
C PHE A 113 -0.44 -1.09 -0.49
N GLY A 114 -0.22 -0.83 -1.79
CA GLY A 114 0.94 -1.26 -2.59
C GLY A 114 1.10 -2.77 -2.80
N ARG A 115 0.15 -3.59 -2.34
CA ARG A 115 0.16 -5.04 -2.52
C ARG A 115 -0.66 -5.40 -3.76
N SER A 116 0.04 -5.65 -4.86
CA SER A 116 -0.53 -6.14 -6.13
C SER A 116 -1.30 -7.46 -6.00
N ASN A 117 -0.93 -8.33 -5.05
CA ASN A 117 -1.57 -9.63 -4.85
C ASN A 117 -2.78 -9.58 -3.90
N CYS A 118 -3.18 -8.39 -3.42
CA CYS A 118 -4.36 -8.19 -2.59
C CYS A 118 -5.46 -7.48 -3.40
N ILE A 119 -6.66 -8.04 -3.41
CA ILE A 119 -7.82 -7.47 -4.12
C ILE A 119 -8.92 -7.09 -3.15
N SER A 120 -9.58 -5.96 -3.41
CA SER A 120 -10.77 -5.54 -2.66
C SER A 120 -11.90 -6.53 -2.89
N VAL A 121 -12.68 -6.80 -1.84
CA VAL A 121 -13.96 -7.50 -1.95
C VAL A 121 -14.93 -6.87 -2.96
N ASP A 122 -14.82 -5.57 -3.22
CA ASP A 122 -15.65 -4.84 -4.18
C ASP A 122 -15.17 -5.00 -5.63
N ALA A 123 -13.96 -5.51 -5.85
CA ALA A 123 -13.39 -5.67 -7.19
C ALA A 123 -14.22 -6.67 -8.01
N PRO A 124 -14.39 -6.46 -9.34
CA PRO A 124 -15.12 -7.39 -10.21
C PRO A 124 -14.61 -8.83 -10.13
N MET A 125 -13.28 -9.00 -9.99
CA MET A 125 -12.62 -10.28 -9.80
C MET A 125 -13.07 -10.96 -8.50
N ALA A 126 -12.99 -10.26 -7.36
CA ALA A 126 -13.41 -10.80 -6.07
C ALA A 126 -14.90 -11.16 -6.09
N ARG A 127 -15.75 -10.30 -6.66
CA ARG A 127 -17.20 -10.54 -6.77
C ARG A 127 -17.55 -11.78 -7.60
N ALA A 128 -16.77 -12.08 -8.64
CA ALA A 128 -16.97 -13.28 -9.45
C ALA A 128 -16.54 -14.57 -8.72
N LEU A 129 -15.53 -14.46 -7.85
CA LEU A 129 -14.98 -15.57 -7.08
C LEU A 129 -15.75 -15.84 -5.78
N LEU A 130 -16.42 -14.85 -5.21
CA LEU A 130 -17.15 -15.00 -3.94
C LEU A 130 -18.16 -16.16 -3.99
N GLY A 131 -18.04 -17.09 -3.04
CA GLY A 131 -18.90 -18.26 -2.89
C GLY A 131 -18.55 -19.45 -3.78
N LYS A 132 -17.55 -19.33 -4.65
CA LYS A 132 -17.03 -20.43 -5.48
C LYS A 132 -16.18 -21.40 -4.65
N SER A 133 -16.16 -22.65 -5.08
CA SER A 133 -15.37 -23.73 -4.49
C SER A 133 -14.16 -24.06 -5.36
N VAL A 134 -13.30 -24.97 -4.89
CA VAL A 134 -12.24 -25.54 -5.73
C VAL A 134 -12.87 -26.22 -6.95
N ASP A 135 -12.22 -26.10 -8.11
CA ASP A 135 -12.65 -26.59 -9.43
C ASP A 135 -13.86 -25.85 -10.05
N ASP A 136 -14.38 -24.79 -9.40
CA ASP A 136 -15.40 -23.94 -10.01
C ASP A 136 -14.78 -22.92 -10.99
N CYS A 137 -15.60 -22.51 -11.96
CA CYS A 137 -15.27 -21.41 -12.87
C CYS A 137 -15.94 -20.09 -12.44
N ALA A 138 -15.21 -18.99 -12.65
CA ALA A 138 -15.64 -17.61 -12.43
C ALA A 138 -15.49 -16.81 -13.74
N GLU A 139 -16.59 -16.21 -14.20
CA GLU A 139 -16.60 -15.31 -15.35
C GLU A 139 -16.39 -13.88 -14.87
N VAL A 140 -15.29 -13.26 -15.31
CA VAL A 140 -14.91 -11.90 -14.92
C VAL A 140 -15.05 -10.98 -16.12
N VAL A 141 -15.89 -9.96 -15.98
CA VAL A 141 -16.07 -8.94 -17.00
C VAL A 141 -14.97 -7.89 -16.84
N THR A 142 -14.02 -7.88 -17.78
CA THR A 142 -12.98 -6.84 -17.87
C THR A 142 -13.31 -5.87 -19.01
N PRO A 143 -12.77 -4.64 -19.01
CA PRO A 143 -12.94 -3.73 -20.15
C PRO A 143 -12.43 -4.30 -21.48
N LYS A 144 -11.50 -5.27 -21.44
CA LYS A 144 -10.94 -5.95 -22.61
C LYS A 144 -11.79 -7.14 -23.09
N GLY A 145 -12.82 -7.52 -22.34
CA GLY A 145 -13.66 -8.68 -22.64
C GLY A 145 -14.00 -9.52 -21.42
N LYS A 146 -14.83 -10.53 -21.62
CA LYS A 146 -15.17 -11.55 -20.63
C LYS A 146 -14.03 -12.57 -20.58
N LYS A 147 -13.46 -12.78 -19.39
CA LYS A 147 -12.43 -13.81 -19.17
C LYS A 147 -12.94 -14.86 -18.20
N LEU A 148 -12.62 -16.11 -18.49
CA LEU A 148 -12.93 -17.25 -17.61
C LEU A 148 -11.71 -17.57 -16.77
N TRP A 149 -11.96 -17.78 -15.48
CA TRP A 149 -10.96 -18.15 -14.49
C TRP A 149 -11.42 -19.40 -13.75
N TYR A 150 -10.50 -20.32 -13.47
CA TYR A 150 -10.76 -21.52 -12.66
C TYR A 150 -10.10 -21.39 -11.29
N VAL A 151 -10.76 -21.91 -10.26
CA VAL A 151 -10.24 -21.88 -8.89
C VAL A 151 -9.49 -23.16 -8.60
N ASN A 152 -8.17 -23.07 -8.46
CA ASN A 152 -7.31 -24.25 -8.25
C ASN A 152 -7.14 -24.57 -6.76
N LYS A 153 -6.92 -23.56 -5.92
CA LYS A 153 -6.69 -23.74 -4.48
C LYS A 153 -7.32 -22.62 -3.67
N ILE A 154 -7.83 -22.98 -2.50
CA ILE A 154 -8.37 -22.04 -1.52
C ILE A 154 -7.78 -22.38 -0.15
N THR A 155 -7.19 -21.39 0.51
CA THR A 155 -6.65 -21.53 1.87
C THR A 155 -6.97 -20.28 2.69
N TYR A 156 -7.08 -20.42 4.01
CA TYR A 156 -7.30 -19.29 4.93
C TYR A 156 -6.11 -19.01 5.84
N GLU A 157 -5.13 -19.91 5.82
CA GLU A 157 -3.80 -19.69 6.38
C GLU A 157 -2.86 -19.30 5.24
N LYS A 158 -1.87 -18.45 5.52
CA LYS A 158 -0.90 -18.01 4.52
C LYS A 158 -0.16 -19.24 3.94
N PRO A 159 -0.38 -19.59 2.67
CA PRO A 159 0.22 -20.79 2.11
C PRO A 159 1.62 -20.48 1.58
N GLU A 160 2.48 -21.50 1.51
CA GLU A 160 3.85 -21.35 0.99
C GLU A 160 3.89 -20.92 -0.48
N TRP A 161 2.87 -21.29 -1.25
CA TRP A 161 2.76 -20.90 -2.65
C TRP A 161 2.39 -19.42 -2.82
N PHE A 162 1.81 -18.75 -1.82
CA PHE A 162 1.46 -17.33 -1.91
C PHE A 162 2.68 -16.46 -1.64
N ILE A 163 3.24 -15.91 -2.71
CA ILE A 163 4.34 -14.96 -2.62
C ILE A 163 3.73 -13.59 -2.33
N GLU A 164 3.96 -13.06 -1.13
CA GLU A 164 3.58 -11.70 -0.80
C GLU A 164 4.49 -10.78 -1.61
N GLN A 165 3.92 -10.09 -2.60
CA GLN A 165 4.67 -9.07 -3.33
C GLN A 165 4.90 -7.89 -2.38
N ASP A 166 6.14 -7.44 -2.33
CA ASP A 166 6.50 -6.25 -1.57
C ASP A 166 5.63 -5.08 -2.02
N ILE A 167 5.38 -4.17 -1.08
CA ILE A 167 4.81 -2.88 -1.39
C ILE A 167 5.80 -2.23 -2.36
N VAL A 168 5.53 -2.34 -3.66
CA VAL A 168 6.12 -1.42 -4.62
C VAL A 168 5.63 -0.09 -4.09
N GLU A 169 6.53 0.76 -3.60
CA GLU A 169 6.20 2.13 -3.24
C GLU A 169 5.58 2.75 -4.49
N ASN A 170 4.26 2.61 -4.62
CA ASN A 170 3.54 3.17 -5.73
C ASN A 170 3.61 4.66 -5.43
N SER A 171 4.48 5.26 -6.21
CA SER A 171 5.13 6.49 -5.87
C SER A 171 4.08 7.53 -5.50
N LEU A 172 4.33 8.23 -4.40
CA LEU A 172 3.85 9.61 -4.22
C LEU A 172 4.45 10.56 -5.28
N ALA A 173 4.86 10.04 -6.45
CA ALA A 173 5.50 10.69 -7.58
C ALA A 173 4.76 10.37 -8.90
N SER A 174 3.43 10.29 -8.87
CA SER A 174 2.61 10.36 -10.09
C SER A 174 1.49 11.38 -9.96
N ASP A 175 1.86 12.59 -9.52
CA ASP A 175 1.26 13.78 -10.11
C ASP A 175 2.29 14.25 -11.15
N GLU A 176 2.12 13.87 -12.41
CA GLU A 176 2.87 14.43 -13.53
C GLU A 176 2.64 15.94 -13.56
N GLU A 177 3.69 16.74 -13.43
CA GLU A 177 3.78 18.03 -14.12
C GLU A 177 5.24 18.27 -14.54
N GLY A 178 5.50 18.06 -15.83
CA GLY A 178 6.53 18.77 -16.62
C GLY A 178 7.99 18.37 -16.39
N ASP A 179 8.74 18.21 -17.48
CA ASP A 179 10.19 18.00 -17.49
C ASP A 179 10.91 19.02 -16.60
N VAL A 180 11.58 18.54 -15.55
CA VAL A 180 12.58 19.31 -14.80
C VAL A 180 13.95 18.81 -15.23
N GLU A 181 14.67 19.60 -16.03
CA GLU A 181 16.11 19.42 -16.19
C GLU A 181 16.77 19.64 -14.83
N VAL A 182 17.26 18.55 -14.24
CA VAL A 182 18.09 18.57 -13.04
C VAL A 182 19.47 19.06 -13.46
N GLU A 183 19.84 20.30 -13.09
CA GLU A 183 21.24 20.73 -13.18
C GLU A 183 22.09 19.79 -12.31
N GLN A 184 22.96 19.02 -12.98
CA GLN A 184 23.89 18.12 -12.30
C GLN A 184 24.85 18.97 -11.45
N MET A 185 24.75 18.83 -10.13
CA MET A 185 25.74 19.37 -9.22
C MET A 185 27.11 18.78 -9.56
N SER A 186 28.15 19.60 -9.48
CA SER A 186 29.50 19.11 -9.77
C SER A 186 29.92 18.02 -8.78
N ASP A 187 30.67 17.03 -9.24
CA ASP A 187 31.16 15.90 -8.43
C ASP A 187 31.87 16.35 -7.13
N ASP A 188 32.44 17.55 -7.14
CA ASP A 188 33.16 18.13 -6.01
C ASP A 188 32.21 18.69 -4.92
N GLU A 189 31.03 19.17 -5.31
CA GLU A 189 30.00 19.61 -4.36
C GLU A 189 29.31 18.42 -3.70
N GLN A 190 29.03 17.35 -4.46
CA GLN A 190 28.48 16.11 -3.90
C GLN A 190 29.44 15.50 -2.87
N LYS A 191 30.74 15.42 -3.17
CA LYS A 191 31.74 14.90 -2.23
C LYS A 191 31.91 15.73 -0.97
N ARG A 192 31.74 17.06 -1.07
CA ARG A 192 31.77 17.95 0.11
C ARG A 192 30.59 17.70 1.05
N ILE A 193 29.39 17.58 0.50
CA ILE A 193 28.16 17.34 1.26
C ILE A 193 28.22 15.97 1.95
N GLU A 194 28.72 14.95 1.25
CA GLU A 194 28.87 13.60 1.81
C GLU A 194 29.90 13.56 2.96
N GLN A 195 31.04 14.26 2.82
CA GLN A 195 32.04 14.32 3.88
C GLN A 195 31.58 15.11 5.11
N GLU A 196 30.77 16.15 4.92
CA GLU A 196 30.21 16.93 6.02
C GLU A 196 29.15 16.13 6.79
N TYR A 197 28.33 15.34 6.09
CA TYR A 197 27.38 14.41 6.69
C TYR A 197 28.06 13.25 7.44
N LEU A 198 29.18 12.72 6.93
CA LEU A 198 29.95 11.69 7.64
C LEU A 198 30.61 12.22 8.93
N LYS A 199 30.97 13.51 8.99
CA LYS A 199 31.56 14.12 10.19
C LYS A 199 30.57 14.25 11.34
N THR A 200 29.29 14.48 11.03
CA THR A 200 28.24 14.65 12.06
C THR A 200 27.80 13.31 12.66
N LEU A 201 28.00 12.20 11.96
CA LEU A 201 27.67 10.85 12.45
C LEU A 201 28.73 10.25 13.38
N VAL A 202 29.99 10.71 13.32
CA VAL A 202 31.11 10.14 14.09
C VAL A 202 31.30 10.81 15.47
N HIS A 203 30.46 11.79 15.83
CA HIS A 203 30.51 12.47 17.13
C HIS A 203 29.30 12.16 18.05
N ASN A 204 28.62 11.03 17.85
CA ASN A 204 27.78 10.41 18.88
C ASN A 204 28.56 9.28 19.58
#